data_AF-A0A7S9PVB0-F1
#
_entry.id   AF-A0A7S9PVB0-F1
#
_cell.length_a   1.000
_cell.length_b   1.000
_cell.length_c   1.000
_cell.angle_alpha   90.00
_cell.angle_beta   90.00
_cell.angle_gamma   90.00
#
_symmetry.space_group_name_H-M   'P 1'
#
loop_
_entity.id
_entity.type
_entity.pdbx_description
1 polymer ?
#
loop_
_entity_poly.entity_id
_entity_poly.type
_entity_poly.pdbx_seq_one_letter_code
_entity_poly.pdbx_strand_id
1 'polypeptide(L)'
;MYRDDHRTPCKVIKKARLRHKFEEKKLRDTPGDFLTPAPRSEPLHLLRTFFPSKMAPFNSLTGQLKPSGSAKRKRDTKYKNDDADKENDATRPAKATKTQTETANSVTARKTSSVGLSKEAKKLYTDSLKALDKRVDKLDKKVKTMNGNSLATTTSDYATSAREHMAAVNKLVAMDTTLAFNLLLSMADASHTDLDATAKMCGTPCDDSIPTFKLLDDALLTLVEAREKPASLVAGLPEVPRRWTWEDADVGVFKTGWPNKQQRGQMYLQKLAWEKKRRQARRERREQTDDWVKVALSDLVEERDYLAAYGVEEYLPRCIAKLDAMVRMRGE
;
A
#
# COMPACT_ATOMS: atom_id res chain seq x y z
N MET A 1 6.26 12.15 -61.99
CA MET A 1 4.95 12.34 -61.33
C MET A 1 5.07 11.89 -59.88
N TYR A 2 5.07 12.82 -58.92
CA TYR A 2 4.97 12.50 -57.49
C TYR A 2 3.47 12.41 -57.12
N ARG A 3 3.11 11.51 -56.19
CA ARG A 3 1.76 11.44 -55.62
C ARG A 3 1.77 12.00 -54.20
N ASP A 4 1.13 13.15 -54.02
CA ASP A 4 0.82 13.71 -52.69
C ASP A 4 -0.50 13.14 -52.15
N ASP A 5 -0.43 11.96 -51.54
CA ASP A 5 -1.57 11.41 -50.78
C ASP A 5 -1.56 11.96 -49.34
N HIS A 6 -2.13 13.16 -49.17
CA HIS A 6 -2.23 13.83 -47.87
C HIS A 6 -3.12 13.07 -46.87
N ARG A 7 -2.44 12.45 -45.90
CA ARG A 7 -2.95 11.74 -44.73
C ARG A 7 -3.96 12.56 -43.90
N THR A 8 -5.23 12.52 -44.28
CA THR A 8 -6.32 13.17 -43.52
C THR A 8 -6.52 12.46 -42.16
N PRO A 9 -6.44 13.15 -41.01
CA PRO A 9 -6.64 12.50 -39.71
C PRO A 9 -8.06 11.94 -39.59
N CYS A 10 -8.17 10.63 -39.39
CA CYS A 10 -9.43 9.91 -39.31
C CYS A 10 -10.39 10.59 -38.30
N LYS A 11 -11.67 10.74 -38.68
CA LYS A 11 -12.69 11.50 -37.92
C LYS A 11 -12.80 11.06 -36.45
N VAL A 12 -12.51 9.79 -36.16
CA VAL A 12 -12.44 9.20 -34.81
C VAL A 12 -11.40 9.91 -33.92
N ILE A 13 -10.22 10.23 -34.44
CA ILE A 13 -9.13 10.89 -33.70
C ILE A 13 -9.53 12.32 -33.33
N LYS A 14 -10.19 13.06 -34.24
CA LYS A 14 -10.73 14.40 -33.95
C LYS A 14 -11.78 14.35 -32.84
N LYS A 15 -12.69 13.37 -32.86
CA LYS A 15 -13.74 13.20 -31.84
C LYS A 15 -13.18 12.84 -30.46
N ALA A 16 -12.16 11.99 -30.38
CA ALA A 16 -11.46 11.67 -29.13
C ALA A 16 -10.74 12.90 -28.54
N ARG A 17 -10.04 13.68 -29.39
CA ARG A 17 -9.32 14.89 -28.97
C ARG A 17 -10.24 16.02 -28.48
N LEU A 18 -11.48 16.08 -29.00
CA LEU A 18 -12.52 16.99 -28.52
C LEU A 18 -13.09 16.58 -27.15
N ARG A 19 -13.29 15.28 -26.90
CA ARG A 19 -13.74 14.80 -25.59
C ARG A 19 -12.72 15.06 -24.48
N HIS A 20 -11.43 14.79 -24.73
CA HIS A 20 -10.36 15.07 -23.76
C HIS A 20 -10.30 16.56 -23.38
N LYS A 21 -10.38 17.46 -24.36
CA LYS A 21 -10.38 18.92 -24.10
C LYS A 21 -11.60 19.41 -23.31
N PHE A 22 -12.74 18.72 -23.41
CA PHE A 22 -13.93 19.06 -22.64
C PHE A 22 -13.79 18.65 -21.17
N GLU A 23 -13.25 17.46 -20.91
CA GLU A 23 -12.95 16.96 -19.56
C GLU A 23 -11.90 17.83 -18.85
N GLU A 24 -10.81 18.22 -19.53
CA GLU A 24 -9.78 19.13 -18.99
C GLU A 24 -10.34 20.52 -18.63
N LYS A 25 -11.32 21.04 -19.38
CA LYS A 25 -11.95 22.32 -19.06
C LYS A 25 -12.82 22.20 -17.80
N LYS A 26 -13.54 21.09 -17.65
CA LYS A 26 -14.36 20.81 -16.46
C LYS A 26 -13.52 20.72 -15.16
N LEU A 27 -12.27 20.28 -15.27
CA LEU A 27 -11.31 20.27 -14.15
C LEU A 27 -10.70 21.65 -13.82
N ARG A 28 -10.61 22.57 -14.78
CA ARG A 28 -10.09 23.94 -14.55
C ARG A 28 -11.15 24.92 -14.05
N ASP A 29 -12.39 24.75 -14.48
CA ASP A 29 -13.49 25.66 -14.17
C ASP A 29 -14.24 25.26 -12.88
N THR A 30 -13.55 24.65 -11.91
CA THR A 30 -14.10 24.43 -10.55
C THR A 30 -13.39 25.38 -9.57
N PRO A 31 -14.00 26.52 -9.20
CA PRO A 31 -13.43 27.40 -8.19
C PRO A 31 -13.53 26.74 -6.82
N GLY A 32 -12.45 26.78 -6.04
CA GLY A 32 -12.49 26.41 -4.63
C GLY A 32 -12.80 27.64 -3.77
N ASP A 33 -13.88 27.57 -2.99
CA ASP A 33 -14.17 28.53 -1.92
C ASP A 33 -13.86 27.89 -0.55
N PHE A 34 -13.10 28.61 0.27
CA PHE A 34 -12.76 28.24 1.65
C PHE A 34 -13.51 29.17 2.63
N LEU A 35 -14.29 28.57 3.55
CA LEU A 35 -14.77 29.13 4.85
C LEU A 35 -15.81 30.30 4.77
N THR A 36 -16.89 30.44 5.56
CA THR A 36 -17.59 29.69 6.65
C THR A 36 -18.98 30.39 6.85
N PRO A 37 -19.84 30.10 7.87
CA PRO A 37 -20.61 28.88 8.16
C PRO A 37 -22.18 29.08 8.19
N ALA A 38 -22.96 27.99 8.05
CA ALA A 38 -24.30 27.65 8.63
C ALA A 38 -25.45 28.72 8.77
N PRO A 39 -26.76 28.40 8.54
CA PRO A 39 -27.41 27.23 9.16
C PRO A 39 -28.56 26.49 8.40
N ARG A 40 -28.91 25.32 8.98
CA ARG A 40 -30.09 24.43 8.85
C ARG A 40 -31.31 24.85 7.99
N SER A 41 -31.74 23.92 7.12
CA SER A 41 -33.16 23.48 7.01
C SER A 41 -33.27 22.05 6.45
N GLU A 42 -34.38 21.38 6.73
CA GLU A 42 -34.61 19.93 6.57
C GLU A 42 -35.12 19.49 5.15
N PRO A 43 -35.34 18.18 4.87
CA PRO A 43 -35.20 17.62 3.52
C PRO A 43 -36.51 17.56 2.71
N LEU A 44 -36.36 17.41 1.38
CA LEU A 44 -37.44 16.97 0.50
C LEU A 44 -37.05 15.72 -0.29
N HIS A 45 -37.86 14.68 -0.10
CA HIS A 45 -37.98 13.56 -1.04
C HIS A 45 -38.44 14.08 -2.41
N LEU A 46 -37.94 13.47 -3.50
CA LEU A 46 -38.82 13.02 -4.59
C LEU A 46 -38.12 12.08 -5.59
N LEU A 47 -38.67 10.86 -5.63
CA LEU A 47 -38.72 9.87 -6.72
C LEU A 47 -38.20 10.29 -8.11
N ARG A 48 -37.42 9.39 -8.73
CA ARG A 48 -37.73 8.97 -10.11
C ARG A 48 -37.35 7.53 -10.39
N THR A 49 -38.31 6.80 -10.96
CA THR A 49 -38.27 5.37 -11.34
C THR A 49 -38.31 5.21 -12.87
N PHE A 50 -38.23 3.96 -13.36
CA PHE A 50 -38.36 3.50 -14.77
C PHE A 50 -37.14 3.78 -15.69
N PHE A 51 -36.67 2.87 -16.56
CA PHE A 51 -37.02 1.45 -16.83
C PHE A 51 -35.79 0.70 -17.47
N PRO A 52 -35.84 -0.62 -17.77
CA PRO A 52 -34.65 -1.45 -17.96
C PRO A 52 -34.26 -1.70 -19.44
N SER A 53 -33.10 -2.33 -19.66
CA SER A 53 -32.81 -3.02 -20.92
C SER A 53 -32.29 -4.43 -20.67
N LYS A 54 -33.03 -5.43 -21.17
CA LYS A 54 -32.56 -6.81 -21.31
C LYS A 54 -31.71 -6.91 -22.57
N MET A 55 -30.53 -7.53 -22.49
CA MET A 55 -29.97 -8.24 -23.64
C MET A 55 -29.49 -9.64 -23.24
N ALA A 56 -29.81 -10.59 -24.10
CA ALA A 56 -29.52 -12.02 -23.95
C ALA A 56 -28.05 -12.33 -24.31
N PRO A 57 -27.48 -13.47 -23.86
CA PRO A 57 -26.08 -13.79 -24.09
C PRO A 57 -25.83 -14.21 -25.55
N PHE A 58 -24.72 -13.71 -26.11
CA PHE A 58 -24.22 -14.13 -27.42
C PHE A 58 -23.37 -15.40 -27.27
N ASN A 59 -23.82 -16.50 -27.88
CA ASN A 59 -22.97 -17.67 -28.12
C ASN A 59 -22.09 -17.40 -29.35
N SER A 60 -20.78 -17.61 -29.23
CA SER A 60 -19.94 -17.92 -30.40
C SER A 60 -18.75 -18.79 -30.04
N LEU A 61 -18.71 -19.97 -30.64
CA LEU A 61 -17.55 -20.86 -30.72
C LEU A 61 -16.30 -20.12 -31.22
N THR A 62 -15.12 -20.49 -30.73
CA THR A 62 -13.92 -20.64 -31.58
C THR A 62 -12.77 -21.37 -30.89
N GLY A 63 -12.30 -22.44 -31.55
CA GLY A 63 -10.88 -22.82 -31.65
C GLY A 63 -10.01 -22.91 -30.39
N GLN A 64 -9.87 -24.12 -29.84
CA GLN A 64 -8.62 -24.49 -29.17
C GLN A 64 -7.46 -24.44 -30.18
N LEU A 65 -6.52 -23.53 -29.97
CA LEU A 65 -5.16 -23.64 -30.52
C LEU A 65 -4.17 -23.79 -29.37
N LYS A 66 -3.58 -24.98 -29.28
CA LYS A 66 -2.52 -25.31 -28.30
C LYS A 66 -1.26 -24.51 -28.64
N PRO A 67 -0.64 -23.78 -27.69
CA PRO A 67 0.72 -23.31 -27.88
C PRO A 67 1.69 -24.51 -27.87
N SER A 68 2.56 -24.57 -28.88
CA SER A 68 3.56 -25.64 -29.04
C SER A 68 4.75 -25.47 -28.09
N GLY A 69 5.49 -26.57 -27.90
CA GLY A 69 6.45 -26.77 -26.81
C GLY A 69 7.49 -25.66 -26.56
N SER A 70 7.58 -25.24 -25.32
CA SER A 70 8.66 -24.40 -24.79
C SER A 70 9.99 -25.17 -24.73
N ALA A 71 10.93 -24.85 -25.63
CA ALA A 71 12.27 -25.42 -25.62
C ALA A 71 13.11 -24.87 -24.45
N LYS A 72 13.35 -25.71 -23.43
CA LYS A 72 14.31 -25.43 -22.34
C LYS A 72 15.73 -25.33 -22.93
N ARG A 73 16.39 -24.19 -22.77
CA ARG A 73 17.86 -24.12 -22.81
C ARG A 73 18.40 -24.04 -21.40
N LYS A 74 19.14 -25.07 -20.99
CA LYS A 74 19.87 -25.10 -19.71
C LYS A 74 21.04 -24.10 -19.77
N ARG A 75 21.36 -23.54 -18.62
CA ARG A 75 22.59 -22.78 -18.38
C ARG A 75 23.61 -23.76 -17.79
N ASP A 76 24.67 -24.03 -18.52
CA ASP A 76 25.86 -24.70 -17.98
C ASP A 76 26.96 -23.67 -17.76
N THR A 77 27.58 -23.70 -16.59
CA THR A 77 28.71 -22.84 -16.22
C THR A 77 29.65 -23.68 -15.38
N LYS A 78 30.73 -24.17 -15.98
CA LYS A 78 31.79 -24.90 -15.26
C LYS A 78 33.08 -24.90 -16.08
N TYR A 79 34.11 -24.26 -15.53
CA TYR A 79 35.41 -24.80 -15.13
C TYR A 79 36.13 -23.59 -14.46
N LYS A 80 36.56 -23.66 -13.19
CA LYS A 80 37.79 -24.31 -12.68
C LYS A 80 39.07 -23.59 -13.19
N ASN A 81 40.14 -23.41 -12.42
CA ASN A 81 40.43 -23.89 -11.05
C ASN A 81 41.61 -23.12 -10.40
N ASP A 82 41.87 -23.46 -9.12
CA ASP A 82 43.10 -23.25 -8.31
C ASP A 82 43.34 -21.79 -7.87
N ASP A 83 43.99 -21.45 -6.74
CA ASP A 83 44.57 -22.23 -5.62
C ASP A 83 44.69 -21.33 -4.35
N ALA A 84 45.13 -21.69 -3.12
CA ALA A 84 45.65 -22.94 -2.50
C ALA A 84 45.42 -22.95 -0.95
N ASP A 85 45.74 -24.08 -0.30
CA ASP A 85 46.23 -24.32 1.07
C ASP A 85 45.81 -23.46 2.29
N LYS A 86 45.16 -24.10 3.27
CA LYS A 86 45.93 -24.77 4.36
C LYS A 86 45.16 -25.81 5.17
N GLU A 87 45.93 -26.72 5.73
CA GLU A 87 45.56 -28.03 6.29
C GLU A 87 45.50 -28.06 7.83
N ASN A 88 44.73 -29.03 8.35
CA ASN A 88 44.76 -29.75 9.65
C ASN A 88 43.34 -29.91 10.21
N ASP A 89 42.73 -31.10 10.25
CA ASP A 89 43.08 -32.31 11.04
C ASP A 89 42.86 -32.06 12.55
N ALA A 90 42.22 -32.88 13.40
CA ALA A 90 41.54 -34.19 13.31
C ALA A 90 40.42 -34.23 14.42
N THR A 91 39.52 -35.21 14.63
CA THR A 91 38.97 -36.35 13.86
C THR A 91 37.64 -36.79 14.55
N ARG A 92 36.79 -37.66 13.96
CA ARG A 92 35.61 -38.24 14.67
C ARG A 92 35.30 -39.69 14.24
N PRO A 93 35.18 -40.62 15.21
CA PRO A 93 34.10 -41.63 15.23
C PRO A 93 33.48 -41.78 16.65
N ALA A 94 32.40 -42.51 16.95
CA ALA A 94 31.31 -43.13 16.17
C ALA A 94 30.08 -43.36 17.10
N LYS A 95 29.03 -44.03 16.61
CA LYS A 95 27.75 -44.33 17.30
C LYS A 95 27.87 -45.29 18.49
N ALA A 96 27.21 -44.93 19.60
CA ALA A 96 26.52 -45.79 20.58
C ALA A 96 25.63 -44.89 21.49
N THR A 97 24.62 -45.32 22.26
CA THR A 97 23.59 -46.39 22.14
C THR A 97 22.38 -45.95 23.02
N LYS A 98 21.18 -46.54 22.87
CA LYS A 98 20.00 -46.25 23.71
C LYS A 98 20.24 -46.56 25.21
N THR A 99 19.73 -45.70 26.09
CA THR A 99 19.17 -46.12 27.38
C THR A 99 17.97 -45.21 27.71
N GLN A 100 16.80 -45.81 27.96
CA GLN A 100 15.67 -45.11 28.56
C GLN A 100 15.78 -45.25 30.08
N THR A 101 15.55 -44.17 30.81
CA THR A 101 15.20 -44.24 32.23
C THR A 101 14.21 -43.13 32.52
N GLU A 102 13.00 -43.51 32.87
CA GLU A 102 11.97 -42.58 33.32
C GLU A 102 12.26 -42.17 34.76
N THR A 103 12.18 -40.89 35.10
CA THR A 103 11.52 -40.43 36.35
C THR A 103 11.40 -38.91 36.43
N ALA A 104 10.46 -38.50 37.28
CA ALA A 104 10.33 -37.18 37.92
C ALA A 104 9.92 -35.97 37.04
N ASN A 105 8.64 -35.64 37.20
CA ASN A 105 8.07 -34.33 36.91
C ASN A 105 8.95 -33.17 37.43
N SER A 106 9.34 -32.28 36.53
CA SER A 106 9.59 -30.87 36.85
C SER A 106 8.91 -30.02 35.80
N VAL A 107 7.67 -29.60 36.07
CA VAL A 107 7.04 -28.50 35.33
C VAL A 107 7.73 -27.22 35.78
N THR A 108 8.96 -27.02 35.33
CA THR A 108 9.64 -25.73 35.43
C THR A 108 8.91 -24.82 34.46
N ALA A 109 7.89 -24.13 34.95
CA ALA A 109 7.21 -23.08 34.22
C ALA A 109 8.29 -22.11 33.71
N ARG A 110 8.56 -22.17 32.41
CA ARG A 110 9.68 -21.48 31.78
C ARG A 110 9.37 -20.00 31.89
N LYS A 111 9.92 -19.36 32.92
CA LYS A 111 9.78 -17.94 33.21
C LYS A 111 10.46 -17.19 32.07
N THR A 112 9.73 -17.00 30.97
CA THR A 112 10.11 -16.18 29.84
C THR A 112 10.34 -14.80 30.40
N SER A 113 11.61 -14.44 30.57
CA SER A 113 11.97 -13.14 31.10
C SER A 113 11.36 -12.06 30.20
N SER A 114 10.83 -11.00 30.80
CA SER A 114 10.22 -9.88 30.06
C SER A 114 11.17 -9.33 28.98
N VAL A 115 12.48 -9.34 29.27
CA VAL A 115 13.57 -9.02 28.34
C VAL A 115 13.61 -9.93 27.10
N GLY A 116 13.32 -11.23 27.27
CA GLY A 116 13.23 -12.19 26.16
C GLY A 116 12.02 -11.92 25.26
N LEU A 117 10.84 -11.73 25.86
CA LEU A 117 9.60 -11.43 25.13
C LEU A 117 9.69 -10.10 24.36
N SER A 118 10.26 -9.05 24.95
CA SER A 118 10.46 -7.77 24.26
C SER A 118 11.41 -7.90 23.05
N LYS A 119 12.47 -8.71 23.15
CA LYS A 119 13.37 -8.99 22.02
C LYS A 119 12.67 -9.79 20.91
N GLU A 120 11.84 -10.75 21.27
CA GLU A 120 11.05 -11.53 20.31
C GLU A 120 10.01 -10.67 19.59
N ALA A 121 9.27 -9.83 20.32
CA ALA A 121 8.29 -8.90 19.76
C ALA A 121 8.93 -7.91 18.76
N LYS A 122 10.05 -7.28 19.14
CA LYS A 122 10.80 -6.37 18.25
C LYS A 122 11.32 -7.08 16.99
N LYS A 123 11.75 -8.34 17.10
CA LYS A 123 12.14 -9.14 15.94
C LYS A 123 10.94 -9.45 15.04
N LEU A 124 9.84 -9.93 15.60
CA LEU A 124 8.60 -10.23 14.86
C LEU A 124 8.07 -8.98 14.14
N TYR A 125 8.09 -7.83 14.79
CA TYR A 125 7.72 -6.53 14.22
C TYR A 125 8.60 -6.16 13.02
N THR A 126 9.93 -6.11 13.21
CA THR A 126 10.86 -5.71 12.14
C THR A 126 10.90 -6.68 10.96
N ASP A 127 10.77 -7.99 11.20
CA ASP A 127 10.66 -8.99 10.13
C ASP A 127 9.32 -8.88 9.39
N SER A 128 8.23 -8.52 10.09
CA SER A 128 6.92 -8.26 9.48
C SER A 128 6.92 -7.01 8.59
N LEU A 129 7.54 -5.92 9.03
CA LEU A 129 7.72 -4.70 8.22
C LEU A 129 8.52 -4.98 6.93
N LYS A 130 9.65 -5.68 7.04
CA LYS A 130 10.46 -6.07 5.86
C LYS A 130 9.66 -6.93 4.87
N ALA A 131 8.85 -7.85 5.39
CA ALA A 131 8.00 -8.70 4.55
C ALA A 131 6.88 -7.90 3.87
N LEU A 132 6.27 -6.93 4.57
CA LEU A 132 5.26 -6.02 4.04
C LEU A 132 5.84 -5.14 2.91
N ASP A 133 6.97 -4.48 3.15
CA ASP A 133 7.64 -3.66 2.13
C ASP A 133 8.06 -4.47 0.91
N LYS A 134 8.51 -5.71 1.10
CA LYS A 134 8.88 -6.61 0.00
C LYS A 134 7.67 -6.97 -0.88
N ARG A 135 6.45 -7.00 -0.32
CA ARG A 135 5.21 -7.21 -1.09
C ARG A 135 4.81 -5.96 -1.85
N VAL A 136 4.84 -4.79 -1.20
CA VAL A 136 4.59 -3.49 -1.85
C VAL A 136 5.57 -3.29 -3.02
N ASP A 137 6.88 -3.45 -2.79
CA ASP A 137 7.92 -3.39 -3.83
C ASP A 137 7.67 -4.37 -5.00
N LYS A 138 6.97 -5.49 -4.77
CA LYS A 138 6.62 -6.48 -5.81
C LYS A 138 5.40 -6.03 -6.61
N LEU A 139 4.40 -5.45 -5.96
CA LEU A 139 3.22 -4.88 -6.62
C LEU A 139 3.60 -3.64 -7.44
N ASP A 140 4.42 -2.73 -6.89
CA ASP A 140 4.95 -1.56 -7.62
C ASP A 140 5.68 -1.97 -8.90
N LYS A 141 6.54 -3.00 -8.81
CA LYS A 141 7.22 -3.58 -9.98
C LYS A 141 6.24 -4.15 -11.00
N LYS A 142 5.17 -4.82 -10.56
CA LYS A 142 4.11 -5.36 -11.42
C LYS A 142 3.39 -4.22 -12.16
N VAL A 143 2.94 -3.19 -11.44
CA VAL A 143 2.32 -1.96 -12.01
C VAL A 143 3.24 -1.33 -13.06
N LYS A 144 4.53 -1.13 -12.73
CA LYS A 144 5.54 -0.60 -13.65
C LYS A 144 5.65 -1.42 -14.94
N THR A 145 5.75 -2.74 -14.83
CA THR A 145 5.90 -3.62 -16.02
C THR A 145 4.68 -3.63 -16.93
N MET A 146 3.49 -3.34 -16.40
CA MET A 146 2.22 -3.35 -17.14
C MET A 146 1.86 -2.01 -17.81
N ASN A 147 2.74 -0.99 -17.75
CA ASN A 147 2.59 0.30 -18.46
C ASN A 147 1.23 0.99 -18.28
N GLY A 148 0.74 1.12 -17.04
CA GLY A 148 -0.36 2.03 -16.65
C GLY A 148 -1.76 1.75 -17.25
N ASN A 149 -1.90 0.75 -18.11
CA ASN A 149 -3.14 0.46 -18.84
C ASN A 149 -3.83 -0.84 -18.41
N SER A 150 -3.21 -1.61 -17.52
CA SER A 150 -3.73 -2.89 -17.04
C SER A 150 -4.55 -2.72 -15.77
N LEU A 151 -5.75 -3.31 -15.76
CA LEU A 151 -6.60 -3.47 -14.56
C LEU A 151 -6.12 -4.63 -13.65
N ALA A 152 -5.05 -5.34 -14.02
CA ALA A 152 -4.61 -6.56 -13.34
C ALA A 152 -3.78 -6.30 -12.06
N THR A 153 -3.77 -5.08 -11.54
CA THR A 153 -3.46 -4.76 -10.15
C THR A 153 -4.39 -3.63 -9.75
N THR A 154 -4.97 -3.65 -8.56
CA THR A 154 -5.86 -2.60 -8.04
C THR A 154 -5.53 -2.31 -6.58
N THR A 155 -6.18 -1.33 -5.95
CA THR A 155 -6.06 -1.11 -4.50
C THR A 155 -6.46 -2.35 -3.69
N SER A 156 -7.43 -3.15 -4.15
CA SER A 156 -7.75 -4.47 -3.57
C SER A 156 -6.56 -5.46 -3.55
N ASP A 157 -5.62 -5.46 -4.51
CA ASP A 157 -4.40 -6.30 -4.45
C ASP A 157 -3.48 -5.87 -3.29
N TYR A 158 -3.33 -4.55 -3.06
CA TYR A 158 -2.53 -4.00 -1.98
C TYR A 158 -3.19 -4.28 -0.63
N ALA A 159 -4.51 -4.09 -0.54
CA ALA A 159 -5.29 -4.37 0.65
C ALA A 159 -5.21 -5.87 1.02
N THR A 160 -5.45 -6.76 0.05
CA THR A 160 -5.29 -8.22 0.23
C THR A 160 -3.88 -8.58 0.69
N SER A 161 -2.86 -7.99 0.07
CA SER A 161 -1.45 -8.20 0.45
C SER A 161 -1.14 -7.71 1.88
N ALA A 162 -1.71 -6.58 2.31
CA ALA A 162 -1.55 -6.08 3.67
C ALA A 162 -2.24 -7.01 4.68
N ARG A 163 -3.47 -7.47 4.38
CA ARG A 163 -4.26 -8.38 5.24
C ARG A 163 -3.53 -9.67 5.62
N GLU A 164 -2.64 -10.19 4.76
CA GLU A 164 -1.82 -11.37 5.06
C GLU A 164 -0.92 -11.20 6.32
N HIS A 165 -0.67 -9.97 6.76
CA HIS A 165 0.12 -9.67 7.96
C HIS A 165 -0.67 -9.68 9.29
N MET A 166 -2.00 -9.84 9.25
CA MET A 166 -2.84 -9.90 10.47
C MET A 166 -2.43 -11.02 11.45
N ALA A 167 -1.88 -12.13 10.96
CA ALA A 167 -1.36 -13.19 11.83
C ALA A 167 -0.12 -12.77 12.65
N ALA A 168 0.66 -11.79 12.18
CA ALA A 168 1.75 -11.20 12.95
C ALA A 168 1.23 -10.14 13.94
N VAL A 169 0.24 -9.33 13.53
CA VAL A 169 -0.47 -8.39 14.42
C VAL A 169 -1.03 -9.13 15.63
N ASN A 170 -1.84 -10.18 15.42
CA ASN A 170 -2.47 -10.93 16.51
C ASN A 170 -1.45 -11.54 17.51
N LYS A 171 -0.26 -11.92 17.04
CA LYS A 171 0.85 -12.37 17.89
C LYS A 171 1.47 -11.21 18.68
N LEU A 172 1.68 -10.06 18.03
CA LEU A 172 2.17 -8.86 18.69
C LEU A 172 1.18 -8.34 19.74
N VAL A 173 -0.14 -8.40 19.53
CA VAL A 173 -1.13 -7.96 20.54
C VAL A 173 -0.93 -8.68 21.88
N ALA A 174 -0.53 -9.96 21.86
CA ALA A 174 -0.25 -10.74 23.07
C ALA A 174 1.15 -10.51 23.69
N MET A 175 2.04 -9.79 23.00
CA MET A 175 3.43 -9.55 23.42
C MET A 175 3.74 -8.09 23.73
N ASP A 176 3.28 -7.18 22.87
CA ASP A 176 3.53 -5.73 22.86
C ASP A 176 2.44 -5.05 22.00
N THR A 177 1.45 -4.45 22.66
CA THR A 177 0.33 -3.75 22.01
C THR A 177 0.75 -2.51 21.24
N THR A 178 1.88 -1.88 21.62
CA THR A 178 2.42 -0.71 20.91
C THR A 178 3.03 -1.13 19.57
N LEU A 179 3.80 -2.21 19.53
CA LEU A 179 4.33 -2.76 18.27
C LEU A 179 3.21 -3.31 17.37
N ALA A 180 2.15 -3.90 17.95
CA ALA A 180 0.97 -4.32 17.19
C ALA A 180 0.27 -3.13 16.52
N PHE A 181 0.07 -2.03 17.27
CA PHE A 181 -0.53 -0.79 16.77
C PHE A 181 0.32 -0.15 15.66
N ASN A 182 1.63 0.00 15.88
CA ASN A 182 2.55 0.55 14.87
C ASN A 182 2.62 -0.34 13.60
N LEU A 183 2.40 -1.65 13.72
CA LEU A 183 2.32 -2.56 12.57
C LEU A 183 1.00 -2.37 11.81
N LEU A 184 -0.14 -2.23 12.50
CA LEU A 184 -1.43 -1.97 11.86
C LEU A 184 -1.45 -0.64 11.10
N LEU A 185 -0.90 0.44 11.67
CA LEU A 185 -0.73 1.70 10.92
C LEU A 185 0.16 1.52 9.68
N SER A 186 1.23 0.73 9.79
CA SER A 186 2.10 0.43 8.65
C SER A 186 1.43 -0.43 7.59
N MET A 187 0.50 -1.31 8.00
CA MET A 187 -0.38 -2.07 7.11
C MET A 187 -1.44 -1.18 6.46
N ALA A 188 -1.96 -0.17 7.16
CA ALA A 188 -2.87 0.82 6.61
C ALA A 188 -2.21 1.63 5.48
N ASP A 189 -0.99 2.18 5.69
CA ASP A 189 -0.23 2.87 4.62
C ASP A 189 0.06 1.97 3.40
N ALA A 190 0.16 0.66 3.62
CA ALA A 190 0.51 -0.34 2.60
C ALA A 190 -0.71 -1.02 1.96
N SER A 191 -1.92 -0.73 2.47
CA SER A 191 -3.18 -1.33 2.02
C SER A 191 -3.73 -0.71 0.73
N HIS A 192 -3.15 0.40 0.30
CA HIS A 192 -3.41 1.05 -0.97
C HIS A 192 -2.09 1.33 -1.68
N THR A 193 -2.18 1.61 -2.98
CA THR A 193 -1.03 2.05 -3.78
C THR A 193 -1.03 3.57 -3.94
N ASP A 194 -0.04 4.06 -4.66
CA ASP A 194 -0.04 5.42 -5.15
C ASP A 194 -0.95 5.52 -6.39
N LEU A 195 -2.14 6.11 -6.20
CA LEU A 195 -3.22 6.17 -7.18
C LEU A 195 -2.92 7.04 -8.39
N ASP A 196 -2.07 8.06 -8.23
CA ASP A 196 -1.55 8.89 -9.33
C ASP A 196 -0.68 8.10 -10.33
N ALA A 197 -0.23 6.88 -9.99
CA ALA A 197 0.39 6.01 -10.98
C ALA A 197 -0.62 5.54 -12.06
N THR A 198 -1.91 5.43 -11.70
CA THR A 198 -2.96 4.77 -12.50
C THR A 198 -4.35 5.11 -11.95
N ALA A 199 -4.99 6.15 -12.47
CA ALA A 199 -6.37 6.53 -12.12
C ALA A 199 -7.44 5.43 -12.39
N LYS A 200 -7.07 4.33 -13.05
CA LYS A 200 -7.94 3.15 -13.30
C LYS A 200 -7.93 2.12 -12.15
N MET A 201 -7.19 2.35 -11.08
CA MET A 201 -6.95 1.36 -10.02
C MET A 201 -7.72 1.62 -8.71
N CYS A 202 -8.57 2.65 -8.68
CA CYS A 202 -9.45 3.01 -7.59
C CYS A 202 -10.85 3.38 -8.07
N GLY A 203 -11.85 3.24 -7.18
CA GLY A 203 -13.24 3.63 -7.45
C GLY A 203 -13.93 2.81 -8.57
N THR A 204 -13.26 1.80 -9.12
CA THR A 204 -13.85 0.92 -10.13
C THR A 204 -14.77 -0.11 -9.47
N PRO A 205 -15.80 -0.62 -10.15
CA PRO A 205 -16.65 -1.72 -9.63
C PRO A 205 -15.91 -3.04 -9.31
N CYS A 206 -14.59 -3.11 -9.55
CA CYS A 206 -13.73 -4.26 -9.26
C CYS A 206 -12.80 -4.01 -8.06
N ASP A 207 -12.92 -2.88 -7.37
CA ASP A 207 -12.08 -2.53 -6.20
C ASP A 207 -12.70 -3.06 -4.89
N ASP A 208 -12.43 -4.32 -4.56
CA ASP A 208 -12.84 -4.96 -3.30
C ASP A 208 -11.85 -4.70 -2.16
N SER A 209 -11.51 -3.44 -1.91
CA SER A 209 -10.60 -3.03 -0.82
C SER A 209 -11.33 -2.72 0.49
N ILE A 210 -12.58 -2.25 0.42
CA ILE A 210 -13.42 -1.86 1.57
C ILE A 210 -13.49 -2.94 2.67
N PRO A 211 -13.65 -4.25 2.39
CA PRO A 211 -13.69 -5.26 3.46
C PRO A 211 -12.37 -5.36 4.24
N THR A 212 -11.25 -5.04 3.61
CA THR A 212 -9.96 -4.97 4.30
C THR A 212 -9.83 -3.67 5.10
N PHE A 213 -10.27 -2.54 4.58
CA PHE A 213 -10.28 -1.28 5.34
C PHE A 213 -11.12 -1.41 6.61
N LYS A 214 -12.29 -2.06 6.54
CA LYS A 214 -13.12 -2.38 7.72
C LYS A 214 -12.42 -3.31 8.71
N LEU A 215 -11.74 -4.35 8.23
CA LEU A 215 -10.95 -5.25 9.08
C LEU A 215 -9.79 -4.51 9.79
N LEU A 216 -9.12 -3.60 9.10
CA LEU A 216 -8.05 -2.78 9.69
C LEU A 216 -8.62 -1.75 10.68
N ASP A 217 -9.77 -1.15 10.38
CA ASP A 217 -10.47 -0.20 11.24
C ASP A 217 -10.90 -0.86 12.57
N ASP A 218 -11.53 -2.03 12.50
CA ASP A 218 -11.97 -2.77 13.71
C ASP A 218 -10.78 -3.23 14.58
N ALA A 219 -9.72 -3.73 13.94
CA ALA A 219 -8.52 -4.18 14.64
C ALA A 219 -7.74 -3.01 15.27
N LEU A 220 -7.61 -1.90 14.55
CA LEU A 220 -6.91 -0.71 15.05
C LEU A 220 -7.73 -0.02 16.15
N LEU A 221 -9.06 0.06 16.03
CA LEU A 221 -9.94 0.65 17.05
C LEU A 221 -9.80 -0.09 18.38
N THR A 222 -9.77 -1.43 18.33
CA THR A 222 -9.54 -2.27 19.51
C THR A 222 -8.23 -1.92 20.23
N LEU A 223 -7.16 -1.60 19.48
CA LEU A 223 -5.89 -1.16 20.06
C LEU A 223 -5.88 0.30 20.52
N VAL A 224 -6.58 1.20 19.81
CA VAL A 224 -6.77 2.60 20.26
C VAL A 224 -7.46 2.64 21.63
N GLU A 225 -8.44 1.77 21.85
CA GLU A 225 -9.20 1.70 23.11
C GLU A 225 -8.45 0.97 24.24
N ALA A 226 -7.60 -0.01 23.90
CA ALA A 226 -6.79 -0.75 24.87
C ALA A 226 -5.46 -0.06 25.25
N ARG A 227 -4.99 0.93 24.47
CA ARG A 227 -3.69 1.58 24.68
C ARG A 227 -3.79 2.73 25.69
N GLU A 228 -2.79 2.83 26.56
CA GLU A 228 -2.64 3.94 27.50
C GLU A 228 -2.55 5.28 26.76
N LYS A 229 -3.13 6.33 27.37
CA LYS A 229 -3.03 7.70 26.84
C LYS A 229 -1.56 8.13 26.75
N PRO A 230 -1.17 8.94 25.75
CA PRO A 230 0.18 9.49 25.65
C PRO A 230 0.67 10.09 26.97
N ALA A 231 1.90 9.78 27.36
CA ALA A 231 2.53 10.32 28.56
C ALA A 231 2.88 11.82 28.40
N SER A 232 3.15 12.26 27.18
CA SER A 232 3.41 13.65 26.82
C SER A 232 2.61 14.04 25.57
N LEU A 233 2.17 15.30 25.53
CA LEU A 233 1.54 15.91 24.35
C LEU A 233 2.58 16.79 23.66
N VAL A 234 2.64 16.73 22.33
CA VAL A 234 3.57 17.52 21.53
C VAL A 234 2.87 18.69 20.85
N ALA A 235 3.46 19.88 20.91
CA ALA A 235 2.89 21.08 20.29
C ALA A 235 2.88 21.00 18.75
N GLY A 236 3.89 20.34 18.16
CA GLY A 236 3.97 20.03 16.73
C GLY A 236 4.53 18.63 16.52
N LEU A 237 4.08 17.97 15.45
CA LEU A 237 4.61 16.67 15.04
C LEU A 237 5.92 16.84 14.26
N PRO A 238 6.85 15.88 14.32
CA PRO A 238 7.96 15.80 13.37
C PRO A 238 7.45 15.82 11.92
N GLU A 239 8.12 16.59 11.08
CA GLU A 239 7.75 16.75 9.68
C GLU A 239 7.98 15.43 8.92
N VAL A 240 6.97 15.01 8.17
CA VAL A 240 7.03 13.91 7.22
C VAL A 240 6.98 14.51 5.82
N PRO A 241 7.79 14.06 4.86
CA PRO A 241 7.71 14.54 3.49
C PRO A 241 6.28 14.45 2.97
N ARG A 242 5.75 15.55 2.41
CA ARG A 242 4.47 15.53 1.70
C ARG A 242 4.50 14.51 0.55
N ARG A 243 3.34 14.12 0.02
CA ARG A 243 3.26 13.29 -1.19
C ARG A 243 4.03 13.91 -2.36
N TRP A 244 4.60 13.04 -3.18
CA TRP A 244 5.29 13.44 -4.41
C TRP A 244 4.32 14.05 -5.42
N THR A 245 4.65 15.22 -5.96
CA THR A 245 3.93 15.87 -7.05
C THR A 245 4.81 16.00 -8.29
N TRP A 246 4.20 16.40 -9.42
CA TRP A 246 4.93 16.63 -10.68
C TRP A 246 5.98 17.76 -10.58
N GLU A 247 5.94 18.58 -9.53
CA GLU A 247 6.89 19.66 -9.26
C GLU A 247 8.18 19.13 -8.61
N ASP A 248 8.13 17.99 -7.92
CA ASP A 248 9.29 17.29 -7.34
C ASP A 248 10.11 16.48 -8.38
N ALA A 249 9.83 16.68 -9.66
CA ALA A 249 10.37 15.91 -10.78
C ALA A 249 11.72 16.48 -11.27
N ASP A 250 12.82 15.91 -10.80
CA ASP A 250 14.16 16.24 -11.29
C ASP A 250 14.46 15.54 -12.63
N VAL A 251 13.87 16.05 -13.72
CA VAL A 251 14.05 15.53 -15.09
C VAL A 251 14.32 16.62 -16.14
N GLY A 252 14.62 17.83 -15.68
CA GLY A 252 14.90 19.01 -16.50
C GLY A 252 13.69 19.56 -17.29
N VAL A 253 13.89 20.68 -17.97
CA VAL A 253 12.83 21.39 -18.70
C VAL A 253 12.32 20.57 -19.89
N PHE A 254 11.00 20.45 -20.02
CA PHE A 254 10.37 19.75 -21.13
C PHE A 254 10.46 20.56 -22.43
N LYS A 255 11.28 20.11 -23.39
CA LYS A 255 11.40 20.72 -24.74
C LYS A 255 10.05 20.91 -25.47
N THR A 256 9.04 20.11 -25.13
CA THR A 256 7.70 20.16 -25.73
C THR A 256 6.60 20.51 -24.72
N GLY A 257 6.94 21.02 -23.55
CA GLY A 257 6.00 21.26 -22.44
C GLY A 257 5.43 19.99 -21.77
N TRP A 258 5.83 18.80 -22.23
CA TRP A 258 5.40 17.50 -21.71
C TRP A 258 6.59 16.54 -21.57
N PRO A 259 6.67 15.73 -20.51
CA PRO A 259 7.75 14.76 -20.34
C PRO A 259 7.69 13.67 -21.42
N ASN A 260 8.84 13.36 -22.01
CA ASN A 260 8.98 12.25 -22.96
C ASN A 260 8.92 10.87 -22.25
N LYS A 261 8.96 9.77 -23.01
CA LYS A 261 8.86 8.40 -22.44
C LYS A 261 9.95 8.08 -21.40
N GLN A 262 11.18 8.54 -21.62
CA GLN A 262 12.30 8.32 -20.70
C GLN A 262 12.14 9.17 -19.43
N GLN A 263 11.79 10.45 -19.58
CA GLN A 263 11.50 11.35 -18.45
C GLN A 263 10.35 10.81 -17.59
N ARG A 264 9.23 10.37 -18.18
CA ARG A 264 8.14 9.73 -17.41
C ARG A 264 8.61 8.49 -16.64
N GLY A 265 9.53 7.71 -17.21
CA GLY A 265 10.15 6.56 -16.53
C GLY A 265 11.06 6.96 -15.35
N GLN A 266 11.75 8.09 -15.44
CA GLN A 266 12.57 8.67 -14.37
C GLN A 266 11.69 9.28 -13.26
N MET A 267 10.68 10.08 -13.62
CA MET A 267 9.70 10.65 -12.69
C MET A 267 9.03 9.55 -11.85
N TYR A 268 8.57 8.47 -12.50
CA TYR A 268 7.97 7.33 -11.80
C TYR A 268 8.96 6.63 -10.84
N LEU A 269 10.25 6.58 -11.17
CA LEU A 269 11.28 6.03 -10.27
C LEU A 269 11.57 6.95 -9.08
N GLN A 270 11.66 8.27 -9.31
CA GLN A 270 11.81 9.28 -8.26
C GLN A 270 10.63 9.22 -7.29
N LYS A 271 9.42 9.18 -7.83
CA LYS A 271 8.16 9.02 -7.11
C LYS A 271 8.11 7.77 -6.22
N LEU A 272 8.42 6.58 -6.76
CA LEU A 272 8.48 5.34 -5.96
C LEU A 272 9.53 5.43 -4.84
N ALA A 273 10.68 6.07 -5.09
CA ALA A 273 11.70 6.28 -4.06
C ALA A 273 11.24 7.31 -3.01
N TRP A 274 10.48 8.33 -3.41
CA TRP A 274 9.90 9.34 -2.53
C TRP A 274 8.86 8.74 -1.59
N GLU A 275 7.84 8.06 -2.12
CA GLU A 275 6.80 7.42 -1.28
C GLU A 275 7.37 6.34 -0.36
N LYS A 276 8.45 5.65 -0.77
CA LYS A 276 9.16 4.73 0.11
C LYS A 276 9.86 5.45 1.27
N LYS A 277 10.51 6.60 1.01
CA LYS A 277 11.10 7.44 2.07
C LYS A 277 10.03 8.05 2.98
N ARG A 278 8.91 8.53 2.42
CA ARG A 278 7.75 9.06 3.16
C ARG A 278 7.16 8.02 4.11
N ARG A 279 6.89 6.79 3.64
CA ARG A 279 6.44 5.67 4.49
C ARG A 279 7.45 5.32 5.59
N GLN A 280 8.75 5.39 5.31
CA GLN A 280 9.79 5.15 6.32
C GLN A 280 9.81 6.27 7.39
N ALA A 281 9.75 7.54 6.97
CA ALA A 281 9.69 8.69 7.88
C ALA A 281 8.44 8.65 8.79
N ARG A 282 7.29 8.21 8.28
CA ARG A 282 6.09 7.97 9.11
C ARG A 282 6.32 6.92 10.20
N ARG A 283 6.99 5.81 9.88
CA ARG A 283 7.32 4.76 10.88
C ARG A 283 8.27 5.30 11.95
N GLU A 284 9.33 5.99 11.53
CA GLU A 284 10.26 6.64 12.45
C GLU A 284 9.53 7.64 13.36
N ARG A 285 8.60 8.44 12.81
CA ARG A 285 7.73 9.33 13.60
C ARG A 285 6.87 8.59 14.63
N ARG A 286 6.27 7.44 14.28
CA ARG A 286 5.48 6.58 15.20
C ARG A 286 6.31 5.88 16.27
N GLU A 287 7.61 5.72 16.06
CA GLU A 287 8.54 5.13 17.02
C GLU A 287 9.19 6.17 17.95
N GLN A 288 9.35 7.42 17.48
CA GLN A 288 10.03 8.50 18.19
C GLN A 288 9.09 9.47 18.93
N THR A 289 7.82 9.54 18.55
CA THR A 289 6.87 10.53 19.11
C THR A 289 5.92 9.86 20.12
N ASP A 290 5.97 10.32 21.38
CA ASP A 290 5.11 9.79 22.46
C ASP A 290 3.61 10.07 22.25
N ASP A 291 3.26 11.18 21.58
CA ASP A 291 1.88 11.51 21.20
C ASP A 291 1.41 10.69 19.99
N TRP A 292 1.30 9.38 20.22
CA TRP A 292 0.88 8.39 19.24
C TRP A 292 -0.52 8.68 18.68
N VAL A 293 -1.37 9.42 19.41
CA VAL A 293 -2.72 9.78 18.96
C VAL A 293 -2.67 10.83 17.87
N LYS A 294 -1.91 11.93 18.06
CA LYS A 294 -1.75 12.95 17.00
C LYS A 294 -1.05 12.37 15.78
N VAL A 295 -0.01 11.54 15.96
CA VAL A 295 0.68 10.89 14.84
C VAL A 295 -0.27 10.00 14.04
N ALA A 296 -1.01 9.12 14.72
CA ALA A 296 -1.97 8.22 14.06
C ALA A 296 -3.09 8.98 13.36
N LEU A 297 -3.64 10.03 13.98
CA LEU A 297 -4.68 10.86 13.36
C LEU A 297 -4.16 11.57 12.12
N SER A 298 -2.97 12.19 12.20
CA SER A 298 -2.31 12.85 11.07
C SER A 298 -2.08 11.90 9.89
N ASP A 299 -1.53 10.71 10.16
CA ASP A 299 -1.26 9.72 9.11
C ASP A 299 -2.56 9.26 8.42
N LEU A 300 -3.56 8.88 9.21
CA LEU A 300 -4.82 8.32 8.69
C LEU A 300 -5.70 9.34 7.98
N VAL A 301 -5.71 10.60 8.44
CA VAL A 301 -6.44 11.69 7.76
C VAL A 301 -5.81 12.01 6.40
N GLU A 302 -4.48 12.09 6.32
CA GLU A 302 -3.78 12.35 5.04
C GLU A 302 -3.95 11.18 4.03
N GLU A 303 -4.08 9.93 4.50
CA GLU A 303 -4.45 8.81 3.62
C GLU A 303 -5.94 8.83 3.24
N ARG A 304 -6.87 9.08 4.19
CA ARG A 304 -8.30 9.22 3.90
C ARG A 304 -8.57 10.27 2.83
N ASP A 305 -8.02 11.47 3.00
CA ASP A 305 -8.30 12.62 2.12
C ASP A 305 -7.68 12.43 0.73
N TYR A 306 -6.52 11.76 0.66
CA TYR A 306 -5.95 11.31 -0.60
C TYR A 306 -6.86 10.29 -1.28
N LEU A 307 -7.25 9.21 -0.60
CA LEU A 307 -8.09 8.15 -1.17
C LEU A 307 -9.45 8.67 -1.64
N ALA A 308 -10.07 9.57 -0.88
CA ALA A 308 -11.31 10.23 -1.24
C ALA A 308 -11.20 11.04 -2.55
N ALA A 309 -10.05 11.69 -2.81
CA ALA A 309 -9.81 12.41 -4.05
C ALA A 309 -9.81 11.52 -5.32
N TYR A 310 -9.66 10.20 -5.17
CA TYR A 310 -9.77 9.21 -6.26
C TYR A 310 -11.02 8.32 -6.12
N GLY A 311 -12.02 8.73 -5.31
CA GLY A 311 -13.28 8.02 -5.16
C GLY A 311 -13.21 6.73 -4.33
N VAL A 312 -12.22 6.59 -3.46
CA VAL A 312 -12.19 5.55 -2.42
C VAL A 312 -12.67 6.14 -1.11
N GLU A 313 -13.93 5.84 -0.79
CA GLU A 313 -14.57 6.22 0.47
C GLU A 313 -14.39 5.12 1.53
N GLU A 314 -14.86 5.37 2.76
CA GLU A 314 -14.79 4.43 3.90
C GLU A 314 -13.38 3.98 4.36
N TYR A 315 -12.34 4.78 4.15
CA TYR A 315 -11.02 4.51 4.73
C TYR A 315 -10.96 4.78 6.24
N LEU A 316 -10.91 3.70 7.02
CA LEU A 316 -10.75 3.65 8.49
C LEU A 316 -11.55 4.72 9.28
N PRO A 317 -12.87 4.91 8.99
CA PRO A 317 -13.63 6.03 9.53
C PRO A 317 -13.80 5.97 11.06
N ARG A 318 -13.90 4.77 11.65
CA ARG A 318 -14.15 4.63 13.10
C ARG A 318 -12.92 5.02 13.92
N CYS A 319 -11.73 4.57 13.49
CA CYS A 319 -10.46 4.94 14.10
C CYS A 319 -10.21 6.44 13.99
N ILE A 320 -10.42 7.03 12.81
CA ILE A 320 -10.22 8.47 12.60
C ILE A 320 -11.15 9.27 13.53
N ALA A 321 -12.44 8.91 13.61
CA ALA A 321 -13.38 9.57 14.51
C ALA A 321 -13.02 9.39 15.99
N LYS A 322 -12.54 8.21 16.40
CA LYS A 322 -12.09 7.94 17.78
C LYS A 322 -10.86 8.78 18.15
N LEU A 323 -9.86 8.83 17.27
CA LEU A 323 -8.63 9.57 17.47
C LEU A 323 -8.88 11.09 17.48
N ASP A 324 -9.73 11.60 16.57
CA ASP A 324 -10.18 13.00 16.56
C ASP A 324 -10.89 13.38 17.87
N ALA A 325 -11.83 12.55 18.34
CA ALA A 325 -12.45 12.75 19.65
C ALA A 325 -11.42 12.74 20.81
N MET A 326 -10.39 11.88 20.75
CA MET A 326 -9.32 11.85 21.74
C MET A 326 -8.40 13.08 21.72
N VAL A 327 -8.24 13.76 20.58
CA VAL A 327 -7.54 15.04 20.47
C VAL A 327 -8.42 16.17 21.01
N ARG A 328 -9.66 16.28 20.55
CA ARG A 328 -10.61 17.33 21.02
C ARG A 328 -10.83 17.30 22.53
N MET A 329 -10.86 16.13 23.15
CA MET A 329 -10.96 15.98 24.62
C MET A 329 -9.73 16.51 25.39
N ARG A 330 -8.62 16.84 24.73
CA ARG A 330 -7.44 17.47 25.34
C ARG A 330 -7.48 19.00 25.30
N GLY A 331 -8.45 19.59 24.59
CA GLY A 331 -8.51 21.04 24.39
C GLY A 331 -7.53 21.56 23.33
N GLU A 332 -7.22 20.73 22.34
CA GLU A 332 -6.29 21.00 21.21
C GLU A 332 -7.05 21.25 19.90
#